data_AF-A0AB39D1B6-F1
#
_entry.id   AF-A0AB39D1B6-F1
#
_cell.length_a   1.000
_cell.length_b   1.000
_cell.length_c   1.000
_cell.angle_alpha   90.00
_cell.angle_beta   90.00
_cell.angle_gamma   90.00
#
_symmetry.space_group_name_H-M   'P 1'
#
loop_
_entity.id
_entity.type
_entity.pdbx_description
1 polymer ?
#
loop_
_entity_poly.entity_id
_entity_poly.type
_entity_poly.pdbx_seq_one_letter_code
_entity_poly.pdbx_strand_id
1 'polypeptide(L)' 'MDALPFRHDTDAMDTATRYELMDEAEELALQAFGPAAETEHIEAVFERLALHWRWGLPADGAVTIH' A
#
# COMPACT_ATOMS: atom_id res chain seq x y z
N MET A 1 -17.67 20.44 2.52
CA MET A 1 -16.24 20.16 2.25
C MET A 1 -15.72 19.46 3.49
N ASP A 2 -15.87 18.14 3.53
CA ASP A 2 -15.33 17.31 4.60
C ASP A 2 -13.88 16.98 4.26
N ALA A 3 -12.95 17.56 5.01
CA ALA A 3 -11.55 17.14 4.99
C ALA A 3 -11.47 15.81 5.76
N LEU A 4 -11.37 14.70 5.04
CA LEU A 4 -11.15 13.39 5.65
C LEU A 4 -9.86 13.47 6.50
N PRO A 5 -9.89 13.01 7.76
CA PRO A 5 -8.69 12.97 8.60
C PRO A 5 -7.79 11.83 8.13
N PHE A 6 -7.04 12.05 7.04
CA PHE A 6 -5.91 11.22 6.61
C PHE A 6 -4.69 11.43 7.53
N ARG A 7 -4.88 11.32 8.84
CA ARG A 7 -3.79 11.42 9.81
C ARG A 7 -3.61 10.09 10.55
N HIS A 8 -2.50 9.43 10.22
CA HIS A 8 -1.74 8.56 11.13
C HIS A 8 -2.48 7.31 11.66
N ASP A 9 -2.64 6.28 10.83
CA ASP A 9 -3.14 4.96 11.26
C ASP A 9 -2.17 3.81 10.92
N THR A 10 -0.93 4.12 10.54
CA THR A 10 0.19 3.16 10.48
C THR A 10 0.99 3.12 11.78
N ASP A 11 0.57 3.85 12.82
CA ASP A 11 1.27 3.94 14.12
C ASP A 11 1.25 2.61 14.90
N ALA A 12 0.21 1.79 14.70
CA ALA A 12 0.11 0.43 15.25
C ALA A 12 0.88 -0.61 14.43
N MET A 13 1.44 -0.23 13.28
CA MET A 13 2.20 -1.11 12.40
C MET A 13 3.66 -1.04 12.78
N ASP A 14 4.20 -2.14 13.31
CA ASP A 14 5.62 -2.25 13.60
C ASP A 14 6.47 -1.88 12.38
N THR A 15 7.61 -1.27 12.63
CA THR A 15 8.50 -0.78 11.57
C THR A 15 8.94 -1.90 10.63
N ALA A 16 9.08 -3.14 11.13
CA ALA A 16 9.37 -4.32 10.32
C ALA A 16 8.25 -4.60 9.31
N THR A 17 7.00 -4.71 9.78
CA THR A 17 5.81 -4.90 8.93
C THR A 17 5.69 -3.79 7.89
N ARG A 18 6.01 -2.55 8.27
CA ARG A 18 6.00 -1.42 7.33
C ARG A 18 7.01 -1.59 6.20
N TYR A 19 8.22 -2.04 6.50
CA TYR A 19 9.22 -2.30 5.48
C TYR A 19 8.82 -3.48 4.59
N GLU A 20 8.28 -4.55 5.16
CA GLU A 20 7.78 -5.70 4.39
C GLU A 20 6.68 -5.31 3.41
N LEU A 21 5.69 -4.52 3.86
CA LEU A 21 4.63 -4.03 2.97
C LEU A 21 5.13 -3.03 1.92
N MET A 22 6.20 -2.31 2.20
CA MET A 22 6.78 -1.36 1.25
C MET A 22 7.59 -2.08 0.15
N ASP A 23 8.32 -3.13 0.51
CA ASP A 23 8.98 -4.04 -0.44
C ASP A 23 7.95 -4.70 -1.36
N GLU A 24 6.88 -5.24 -0.76
CA GLU A 24 5.78 -5.85 -1.50
C GLU A 24 5.04 -4.84 -2.40
N ALA A 25 4.86 -3.60 -1.94
CA ALA A 25 4.27 -2.53 -2.76
C ALA A 25 5.13 -2.19 -3.98
N GLU A 26 6.46 -2.16 -3.82
CA GLU A 26 7.39 -1.91 -4.93
C GLU A 26 7.33 -3.05 -5.95
N GLU A 27 7.38 -4.31 -5.51
CA GLU A 27 7.26 -5.47 -6.39
C GLU A 27 5.95 -5.47 -7.18
N LEU A 28 4.82 -5.20 -6.50
CA LEU A 28 3.51 -5.16 -7.13
C LEU A 28 3.35 -3.99 -8.10
N ALA A 29 3.89 -2.81 -7.76
CA ALA A 29 3.89 -1.65 -8.64
C ALA A 29 4.73 -1.91 -9.90
N LEU A 30 5.91 -2.53 -9.75
CA LEU A 30 6.76 -2.93 -10.88
C LEU A 30 6.09 -4.01 -11.74
N GLN A 31 5.37 -4.96 -11.15
CA GLN A 31 4.62 -5.96 -11.93
C GLN A 31 3.45 -5.35 -12.70
N ALA A 32 2.75 -4.38 -12.11
CA ALA A 32 1.57 -3.76 -12.72
C ALA A 32 1.91 -2.68 -13.77
N PHE A 33 2.85 -1.78 -13.44
CA PHE A 33 3.19 -0.62 -14.27
C PHE A 33 4.53 -0.80 -15.01
N GLY A 34 5.27 -1.88 -14.74
CA GLY A 34 6.55 -2.14 -15.38
C GLY A 34 7.63 -1.14 -14.94
N PRO A 35 8.66 -0.90 -15.78
CA PRO A 35 9.71 0.07 -15.47
C PRO A 35 9.24 1.53 -15.45
N ALA A 36 7.96 1.79 -15.76
CA ALA A 36 7.32 3.10 -15.63
C ALA A 36 6.66 3.31 -14.26
N ALA A 37 6.82 2.38 -13.32
CA ALA A 37 6.33 2.54 -11.95
C ALA A 37 7.03 3.73 -11.28
N GLU A 38 6.32 4.85 -11.21
CA GLU A 38 6.73 6.02 -10.41
C GLU A 38 6.43 5.81 -8.93
N THR A 39 7.09 6.58 -8.06
CA THR A 39 6.91 6.53 -6.60
C THR A 39 5.44 6.63 -6.19
N GLU A 40 4.65 7.44 -6.90
CA GLU A 40 3.21 7.62 -6.65
C GLU A 40 2.43 6.30 -6.79
N HIS A 41 2.84 5.43 -7.72
CA HIS A 41 2.23 4.11 -7.89
C HIS A 41 2.58 3.18 -6.73
N ILE A 42 3.83 3.22 -6.26
CA ILE A 42 4.30 2.43 -5.12
C ILE A 42 3.57 2.88 -3.84
N GLU A 43 3.43 4.20 -3.64
CA GLU A 43 2.69 4.76 -2.51
C GLU A 43 1.22 4.34 -2.53
N ALA A 44 0.55 4.40 -3.69
CA ALA A 44 -0.84 3.98 -3.83
C ALA A 44 -1.04 2.48 -3.53
N VAL A 45 -0.12 1.61 -3.97
CA VAL A 45 -0.16 0.18 -3.65
C VAL A 45 0.11 -0.05 -2.16
N PHE A 46 1.08 0.63 -1.58
CA PHE A 46 1.40 0.55 -0.15
C PHE A 46 0.21 0.96 0.72
N GLU A 47 -0.47 2.07 0.41
CA GLU A 47 -1.66 2.50 1.17
C GLU A 47 -2.75 1.43 1.15
N ARG A 48 -2.91 0.74 0.02
CA ARG A 48 -3.91 -0.30 -0.14
C ARG A 48 -3.51 -1.59 0.58
N LEU A 49 -2.24 -1.97 0.56
CA LEU A 49 -1.69 -3.07 1.36
C LEU A 49 -1.82 -2.79 2.86
N ALA A 50 -1.53 -1.58 3.32
CA ALA A 50 -1.70 -1.18 4.71
C ALA A 50 -3.17 -1.27 5.15
N LEU A 51 -4.11 -0.89 4.27
CA LEU A 51 -5.54 -1.05 4.52
C LEU A 51 -5.95 -2.53 4.60
N HIS A 52 -5.43 -3.38 3.70
CA HIS A 52 -5.67 -4.82 3.71
C HIS A 52 -5.13 -5.46 5.00
N TRP A 53 -3.91 -5.11 5.39
CA TRP A 53 -3.30 -5.55 6.64
C TRP A 53 -4.16 -5.17 7.85
N ARG A 54 -4.64 -3.92 7.90
CA ARG A 54 -5.54 -3.43 8.98
C ARG A 54 -6.84 -4.22 9.07
N TRP A 55 -7.36 -4.70 7.95
CA TRP A 55 -8.62 -5.47 7.89
C TRP A 55 -8.43 -6.99 7.87
N GLY A 56 -7.18 -7.48 7.98
CA GLY A 56 -6.86 -8.91 7.91
C GLY A 56 -7.22 -9.54 6.56
N LEU A 57 -7.20 -8.74 5.49
CA LEU A 57 -7.48 -9.17 4.12
C LEU A 57 -6.18 -9.64 3.43
N PRO A 58 -6.28 -10.61 2.51
CA PRO A 58 -5.11 -11.06 1.73
C PRO A 58 -4.59 -9.94 0.81
N ALA A 59 -3.28 -9.95 0.58
CA ALA A 59 -2.57 -8.96 -0.25
C ALA A 59 -2.95 -9.01 -1.74
N ASP A 60 -3.44 -10.14 -2.24
CA ASP A 60 -3.85 -10.34 -3.65
C ASP A 60 -4.85 -9.29 -4.18
N GLY A 61 -5.63 -8.64 -3.29
CA GLY A 61 -6.58 -7.61 -3.68
C GLY A 61 -6.00 -6.19 -3.78
N ALA A 62 -4.73 -5.99 -3.42
CA ALA A 62 -4.12 -4.65 -3.37
C ALA A 62 -3.86 -4.04 -4.76
N VAL A 63 -3.65 -4.88 -5.77
CA VAL A 63 -3.45 -4.49 -7.18
C VAL A 63 -4.69 -4.66 -8.06
N THR A 64 -5.85 -5.02 -7.49
CA THR A 64 -7.08 -5.15 -8.29
C THR A 64 -7.59 -3.76 -8.73
N ILE A 65 -7.13 -3.34 -9.91
CA ILE A 65 -7.63 -2.17 -10.62
C ILE A 65 -9.04 -2.49 -11.16
N HIS A 66 -9.99 -1.59 -10.91
CA HIS A 66 -11.20 -1.46 -11.72
C HIS A 66 -11.26 -0.05 -12.30
#